data_AF-A0A259RKG3-F1
#
_entry.id   AF-A0A259RKG3-F1
#
_cell.length_a   1.000
_cell.length_b   1.000
_cell.length_c   1.000
_cell.angle_alpha   90.00
_cell.angle_beta   90.00
_cell.angle_gamma   90.00
#
_symmetry.space_group_name_H-M   'P 1'
#
loop_
_entity.id
_entity.type
_entity.pdbx_description
1 polymer ?
#
loop_
_entity_poly.entity_id
_entity_poly.type
_entity_poly.pdbx_seq_one_letter_code
_entity_poly.pdbx_strand_id
1 'polypeptide(L)' 'VGAALGYVVFRFPELGWQQQYPNLAKLYDKLMQRPSFRDTAPPQG' A
#
# COMPACT_ATOMS: atom_id res chain seq x y z
N VAL A 1 -0.01 -8.98 -3.43
CA VAL A 1 0.87 -7.82 -3.73
C VAL A 1 0.44 -6.54 -3.01
N GLY A 2 -0.79 -6.04 -3.14
CA GLY A 2 -1.20 -4.84 -2.39
C GLY A 2 -1.24 -5.01 -0.86
N ALA A 3 -1.54 -6.21 -0.34
CA ALA A 3 -1.55 -6.47 1.11
C ALA A 3 -0.15 -6.42 1.74
N ALA A 4 0.87 -6.94 1.04
CA ALA A 4 2.25 -6.88 1.49
C ALA A 4 2.77 -5.43 1.50
N LEU A 5 2.45 -4.64 0.47
CA LEU A 5 2.80 -3.21 0.43
C LEU A 5 2.05 -2.41 1.51
N GLY A 6 0.78 -2.72 1.76
CA GLY A 6 0.02 -2.13 2.87
C GLY A 6 0.62 -2.45 4.23
N TYR A 7 1.12 -3.67 4.43
CA TYR A 7 1.84 -4.05 5.65
C TYR A 7 3.17 -3.31 5.80
N VAL A 8 3.93 -3.11 4.72
CA VAL A 8 5.17 -2.33 4.74
C VAL A 8 4.89 -0.87 5.05
N VAL A 9 3.85 -0.26 4.47
CA VAL A 9 3.44 1.12 4.81
C VAL A 9 2.98 1.23 6.27
N PHE A 10 2.28 0.21 6.78
CA PHE A 10 1.76 0.20 8.15
C PHE A 10 2.86 0.00 9.20
N ARG A 11 3.80 -0.94 8.97
CA ARG A 11 4.88 -1.26 9.92
C ARG A 11 6.16 -0.47 9.73
N PHE A 12 6.42 0.05 8.53
CA PHE A 12 7.65 0.75 8.17
C PHE A 12 7.36 2.00 7.32
N PRO A 13 6.60 2.99 7.86
CA PRO A 13 6.32 4.24 7.15
C PRO A 13 7.59 5.03 6.84
N GLU A 14 8.64 4.88 7.65
CA GLU A 14 9.95 5.52 7.52
C GLU A 14 10.79 5.02 6.33
N LEU A 15 10.44 3.88 5.72
CA LEU A 15 11.21 3.31 4.62
C LEU A 15 11.10 4.12 3.31
N GLY A 16 10.06 4.95 3.17
CA GLY A 16 9.90 5.84 2.01
C GLY A 16 9.89 5.12 0.65
N TRP A 17 9.53 3.84 0.58
CA TRP A 17 9.64 3.01 -0.62
C TRP A 17 8.89 3.60 -1.83
N GLN A 18 7.84 4.39 -1.58
CA GLN A 18 7.09 5.09 -2.62
C GLN A 18 7.95 6.12 -3.37
N GLN A 19 8.95 6.71 -2.70
CA GLN A 19 9.92 7.63 -3.32
C GLN A 19 10.98 6.88 -4.12
N GLN A 20 11.39 5.70 -3.66
CA GLN A 20 12.36 4.86 -4.39
C GLN A 20 11.74 4.16 -5.60
N TYR A 21 10.44 3.82 -5.55
CA TYR A 21 9.75 3.06 -6.61
C TYR A 21 8.43 3.73 -7.02
N PRO A 22 8.47 4.84 -7.77
CA PRO A 22 7.27 5.60 -8.15
C PRO A 22 6.29 4.82 -9.04
N ASN A 23 6.79 3.90 -9.87
CA ASN A 23 5.94 3.02 -10.68
C ASN A 23 5.14 2.03 -9.82
N LEU A 24 5.77 1.52 -8.75
CA LEU A 24 5.13 0.62 -7.80
C LEU A 24 4.11 1.39 -6.94
N ALA A 25 4.42 2.63 -6.57
CA ALA A 25 3.49 3.51 -5.86
C ALA A 25 2.22 3.78 -6.69
N LYS A 26 2.36 4.07 -8.00
CA LYS A 26 1.21 4.23 -8.91
C LYS A 26 0.38 2.96 -9.05
N LEU A 27 1.02 1.79 -9.10
CA LEU A 27 0.33 0.51 -9.14
C LEU A 27 -0.41 0.24 -7.82
N TYR A 28 0.20 0.57 -6.70
CA TYR A 28 -0.39 0.46 -5.38
C TYR A 28 -1.61 1.37 -5.21
N ASP A 29 -1.54 2.62 -5.65
CA ASP A 29 -2.67 3.57 -5.64
C ASP A 29 -3.85 3.02 -6.46
N LYS A 30 -3.60 2.53 -7.68
CA LYS A 30 -4.63 1.87 -8.51
C LYS A 30 -5.21 0.61 -7.85
N LEU A 31 -4.39 -0.17 -7.15
CA LEU A 31 -4.85 -1.34 -6.42
C LEU A 31 -5.72 -0.94 -5.22
N MET A 32 -5.33 0.08 -4.46
CA MET A 32 -6.09 0.62 -3.33
C MET A 32 -7.44 1.23 -3.74
N GLN A 33 -7.58 1.70 -4.99
CA GLN A 33 -8.87 2.15 -5.52
C GLN A 33 -9.85 1.00 -5.79
N ARG A 34 -9.40 -0.27 -5.85
CA ARG A 34 -10.30 -1.41 -6.08
C ARG A 34 -11.12 -1.72 -4.81
N PRO A 35 -12.43 -1.98 -4.95
CA PRO A 35 -13.30 -2.26 -3.81
C PRO A 35 -12.83 -3.47 -2.98
N SER A 36 -12.31 -4.51 -3.63
CA SER A 36 -11.74 -5.69 -2.94
C SER A 36 -10.56 -5.35 -2.01
N PHE A 37 -9.80 -4.30 -2.34
CA PHE A 37 -8.65 -3.85 -1.54
C PHE A 37 -9.06 -2.88 -0.43
N ARG A 38 -10.09 -2.06 -0.66
CA ARG A 38 -10.65 -1.18 0.38
C ARG A 38 -11.34 -1.98 1.47
N ASP A 39 -12.07 -3.02 1.09
CA ASP A 39 -12.83 -3.86 2.02
C ASP A 39 -11.93 -4.73 2.91
N THR A 40 -10.72 -5.05 2.43
CA THR A 40 -9.73 -5.89 3.14
C THR A 40 -8.55 -5.09 3.69
N ALA A 41 -8.63 -3.76 3.65
CA ALA A 41 -7.59 -2.92 4.23
C ALA A 41 -7.55 -3.17 5.76
N PRO A 42 -6.37 -3.43 6.35
CA PRO A 42 -6.27 -3.67 7.78
C PRO A 42 -6.74 -2.43 8.56
N PRO A 43 -7.50 -2.59 9.66
CA PRO A 43 -7.88 -1.46 10.50
C PRO A 43 -6.60 -0.80 11.02
N GLN A 44 -6.46 0.50 10.80
CA GLN A 44 -5.47 1.33 11.49
C GLN A 44 -5.90 1.39 12.96
N GLY A 45 -5.49 0.39 13.74
CA GLY A 45 -5.54 0.39 15.19
C GLY A 45 -4.35 1.13 15.77
#